data_AF-A0A2Z6M792-F1
#
_entry.id   AF-A0A2Z6M792-F1
#
_cell.length_a   1.000
_cell.length_b   1.000
_cell.length_c   1.000
_cell.angle_alpha   90.00
_cell.angle_beta   90.00
_cell.angle_gamma   90.00
#
_symmetry.space_group_name_H-M   'P 1'
#
loop_
_entity.id
_entity.type
_entity.pdbx_description
1 polymer ?
#
loop_
_entity_poly.entity_id
_entity_poly.type
_entity_poly.pdbx_seq_one_letter_code
_entity_poly.pdbx_strand_id
1 'polypeptide(L)'
;METTKIIEDVVIVGGGIAGLSTALGLHRNVATSLITGQQIATTSFRDKGKLRKLLLEALANELPSGTIRYLSKVVAIEESGFSKVVHLADGTTIKTKVLIGCDGVNSVVAKWLGFKEATYTGRYAIRGCAELESNHNFEPLLMHFFGKGFRAGAVPCDEKTVHWFFTWTPTIQGEFPFVLSYPK
;
A
#
# COMPACT_ATOMS: atom_id res chain seq x y z
N MET A 1 34.41 -11.18 2.50
CA MET A 1 33.50 -10.38 1.66
C MET A 1 33.02 -9.24 2.53
N GLU A 2 33.22 -7.99 2.13
CA GLU A 2 33.02 -6.84 3.00
C GLU A 2 31.53 -6.46 3.06
N THR A 3 30.95 -6.53 4.26
CA THR A 3 29.52 -6.25 4.47
C THR A 3 29.30 -4.73 4.47
N THR A 4 28.65 -4.19 3.44
CA THR A 4 28.31 -2.76 3.37
C THR A 4 27.48 -2.35 4.59
N LYS A 5 28.01 -1.42 5.39
CA LYS A 5 27.33 -0.87 6.57
C LYS A 5 26.90 0.57 6.32
N ILE A 6 25.61 0.83 6.53
CA ILE A 6 25.00 2.16 6.42
C ILE A 6 24.53 2.56 7.82
N ILE A 7 24.58 3.86 8.14
CA ILE A 7 24.10 4.41 9.42
C ILE A 7 23.08 5.50 9.09
N GLU A 8 21.85 5.34 9.57
CA GLU A 8 20.73 6.27 9.35
C GLU A 8 20.02 6.53 10.66
N ASP A 9 19.72 7.79 11.01
CA ASP A 9 19.07 8.06 12.30
C ASP A 9 17.65 7.49 12.40
N VAL A 10 16.91 7.48 11.29
CA VAL A 10 15.58 6.88 11.16
C VAL A 10 15.49 6.10 9.86
N VAL A 11 14.93 4.90 9.91
CA VAL A 11 14.65 4.06 8.73
C VAL A 11 13.17 3.71 8.67
N ILE A 12 12.53 4.00 7.54
CA ILE A 12 11.18 3.52 7.21
C ILE A 12 11.30 2.30 6.29
N VAL A 13 10.74 1.16 6.69
CA VAL A 13 10.71 -0.06 5.89
C VAL A 13 9.39 -0.15 5.12
N GLY A 14 9.46 -0.19 3.79
CA GLY A 14 8.30 -0.22 2.90
C GLY A 14 7.94 1.18 2.40
N GLY A 15 7.72 1.30 1.08
CA GLY A 15 7.28 2.53 0.40
C GLY A 15 5.97 2.33 -0.37
N GLY A 16 5.01 1.65 0.25
CA GLY A 16 3.61 1.83 -0.12
C GLY A 16 3.10 3.22 0.30
N ILE A 17 1.80 3.49 0.11
CA ILE A 17 1.19 4.78 0.46
C ILE A 17 1.51 5.18 1.91
N ALA A 18 1.33 4.26 2.87
CA ALA A 18 1.68 4.51 4.27
C ALA A 18 3.16 4.90 4.45
N GLY A 19 4.09 4.16 3.86
CA GLY A 19 5.52 4.44 3.96
C GLY A 19 5.93 5.78 3.36
N LEU A 20 5.46 6.10 2.16
CA LEU A 20 5.76 7.40 1.51
C LEU A 20 5.07 8.57 2.20
N SER A 21 3.83 8.42 2.68
CA SER A 21 3.15 9.47 3.47
C SER A 21 3.81 9.68 4.83
N THR A 22 4.28 8.61 5.49
CA THR A 22 5.09 8.70 6.71
C THR A 22 6.44 9.35 6.42
N ALA A 23 7.09 9.01 5.31
CA ALA A 23 8.33 9.64 4.87
C ALA A 23 8.14 11.14 4.61
N LEU A 24 7.04 11.57 3.98
CA LEU A 24 6.72 12.99 3.77
C LEU A 24 6.41 13.73 5.07
N GLY A 25 5.61 13.14 5.96
CA GLY A 25 5.36 13.71 7.29
C GLY A 25 6.65 13.83 8.12
N LEU A 26 7.58 12.90 7.93
CA LEU A 26 8.91 12.90 8.52
C LEU A 26 9.98 13.56 7.64
N HIS A 27 9.67 14.12 6.47
CA HIS A 27 10.66 14.71 5.54
C HIS A 27 11.19 16.06 6.08
N ARG A 28 10.74 16.47 7.26
CA ARG A 28 11.55 17.34 8.11
C ARG A 28 12.85 16.66 8.65
N ASN A 29 13.15 15.38 8.35
CA ASN A 29 14.36 14.61 8.77
C ASN A 29 14.76 13.27 8.04
N VAL A 30 13.89 12.49 7.35
CA VAL A 30 14.04 10.97 7.31
C VAL A 30 14.23 10.26 5.93
N ALA A 31 14.90 9.08 5.92
CA ALA A 31 15.12 8.16 4.77
C ALA A 31 14.27 6.84 4.78
N THR A 32 14.05 6.22 3.60
CA THR A 32 13.06 5.13 3.34
C THR A 32 13.59 3.99 2.45
N SER A 33 13.14 2.75 2.66
CA SER A 33 13.57 1.53 1.95
C SER A 33 12.42 0.78 1.26
N LEU A 34 12.63 0.26 0.03
CA LEU A 34 11.59 -0.26 -0.87
C LEU A 34 11.89 -1.62 -1.53
N ILE A 35 10.83 -2.36 -1.87
CA ILE A 35 10.88 -3.66 -2.57
C ILE A 35 10.25 -3.52 -3.97
N THR A 36 11.07 -3.64 -5.03
CA THR A 36 10.76 -3.86 -6.48
C THR A 36 9.66 -3.02 -7.16
N GLY A 37 9.87 -2.32 -8.29
CA GLY A 37 11.07 -2.12 -9.10
C GLY A 37 10.79 -1.32 -10.41
N GLN A 38 11.83 -0.62 -10.90
CA GLN A 38 11.96 0.14 -12.16
C GLN A 38 11.14 1.45 -12.35
N GLN A 39 11.85 2.53 -12.73
CA GLN A 39 11.35 3.90 -12.95
C GLN A 39 11.67 4.37 -14.38
N ILE A 40 10.74 5.09 -15.02
CA ILE A 40 10.91 5.83 -16.28
C ILE A 40 10.02 7.08 -16.21
N ALA A 41 10.50 8.27 -16.62
CA ALA A 41 9.79 9.56 -16.54
C ALA A 41 9.14 9.96 -17.91
N THR A 42 8.28 10.97 -18.06
CA THR A 42 7.90 12.13 -17.22
C THR A 42 6.38 12.41 -17.29
N THR A 43 5.83 13.12 -16.30
CA THR A 43 4.40 13.52 -16.17
C THR A 43 3.84 14.36 -17.33
N SER A 44 2.58 14.11 -17.70
CA SER A 44 1.61 15.18 -17.99
C SER A 44 0.20 14.74 -17.54
N PHE A 45 -0.63 15.68 -17.06
CA PHE A 45 -1.92 15.37 -16.41
C PHE A 45 -3.08 15.33 -17.40
N ARG A 46 -3.54 14.12 -17.76
CA ARG A 46 -4.90 13.77 -18.22
C ARG A 46 -5.02 12.24 -18.32
N ASP A 47 -5.70 11.63 -17.34
CA ASP A 47 -6.45 10.34 -17.36
C ASP A 47 -6.42 9.69 -15.96
N LYS A 48 -7.58 9.26 -15.46
CA LYS A 48 -7.80 8.87 -14.05
C LYS A 48 -8.08 7.37 -13.88
N GLY A 49 -7.51 6.50 -14.71
CA GLY A 49 -7.60 5.04 -14.52
C GLY A 49 -6.58 4.42 -13.54
N LYS A 50 -5.49 5.14 -13.18
CA LYS A 50 -4.30 4.56 -12.51
C LYS A 50 -4.03 5.10 -11.10
N LEU A 51 -5.09 5.38 -10.33
CA LEU A 51 -5.04 6.14 -9.06
C LEU A 51 -3.94 5.70 -8.07
N ARG A 52 -3.76 4.39 -7.82
CA ARG A 52 -2.71 3.92 -6.89
C ARG A 52 -1.29 4.21 -7.39
N LYS A 53 -1.02 3.99 -8.69
CA LYS A 53 0.32 4.20 -9.25
C LYS A 53 0.66 5.69 -9.22
N LEU A 54 -0.24 6.52 -9.73
CA LEU A 54 -0.07 7.98 -9.78
C LEU A 54 0.10 8.58 -8.38
N LEU A 55 -0.65 8.09 -7.37
CA LEU A 55 -0.48 8.53 -5.98
C LEU A 55 0.90 8.14 -5.42
N LEU A 56 1.38 6.93 -5.68
CA LEU A 56 2.72 6.51 -5.24
C LEU A 56 3.82 7.33 -5.92
N GLU A 57 3.69 7.60 -7.22
CA GLU A 57 4.64 8.45 -7.97
C GLU A 57 4.63 9.89 -7.46
N ALA A 58 3.45 10.48 -7.21
CA ALA A 58 3.33 11.81 -6.62
C ALA A 58 3.99 11.87 -5.22
N LEU A 59 3.66 10.94 -4.32
CA LEU A 59 4.25 10.91 -2.97
C LEU A 59 5.76 10.66 -2.99
N ALA A 60 6.28 9.91 -3.97
CA ALA A 60 7.72 9.68 -4.12
C ALA A 60 8.46 10.88 -4.70
N ASN A 61 7.83 11.64 -5.61
CA ASN A 61 8.44 12.82 -6.25
C ASN A 61 8.53 14.04 -5.32
N GLU A 62 7.69 14.11 -4.28
CA GLU A 62 7.75 15.15 -3.24
C GLU A 62 8.86 14.90 -2.20
N LEU A 63 9.59 13.78 -2.30
CA LEU A 63 10.74 13.46 -1.45
C LEU A 63 12.06 13.82 -2.17
N PRO A 64 13.12 14.21 -1.45
CA PRO A 64 14.43 14.48 -2.04
C PRO A 64 15.02 13.27 -2.77
N SER A 65 15.88 13.59 -3.74
CA SER A 65 16.78 12.60 -4.32
C SER A 65 17.60 11.91 -3.22
N GLY A 66 17.68 10.59 -3.28
CA GLY A 66 18.38 9.77 -2.29
C GLY A 66 17.54 9.31 -1.09
N THR A 67 16.38 9.92 -0.81
CA THR A 67 15.51 9.52 0.32
C THR A 67 14.98 8.09 0.18
N ILE A 68 14.79 7.59 -1.04
CA ILE A 68 14.21 6.26 -1.31
C ILE A 68 15.29 5.30 -1.84
N ARG A 69 15.54 4.21 -1.12
CA ARG A 69 16.39 3.11 -1.56
C ARG A 69 15.55 1.92 -2.04
N TYR A 70 15.47 1.72 -3.37
CA TYR A 70 14.79 0.59 -3.99
C TYR A 70 15.56 -0.74 -3.84
N LEU A 71 14.94 -1.85 -4.22
CA LEU A 71 15.51 -3.22 -4.22
C LEU A 71 16.08 -3.69 -2.87
N SER A 72 15.68 -3.04 -1.78
CA SER A 72 16.27 -3.16 -0.45
C SER A 72 15.35 -3.99 0.46
N LYS A 73 15.16 -5.26 0.09
CA LYS A 73 14.32 -6.20 0.85
C LYS A 73 14.96 -6.50 2.22
N VAL A 74 14.31 -6.07 3.29
CA VAL A 74 14.66 -6.47 4.66
C VAL A 74 14.39 -7.96 4.87
N VAL A 75 15.33 -8.66 5.51
CA VAL A 75 15.24 -10.11 5.79
C VAL A 75 15.37 -10.46 7.27
N ALA A 76 16.07 -9.64 8.06
CA ALA A 76 16.18 -9.79 9.51
C ALA A 76 16.37 -8.42 10.19
N ILE A 77 16.03 -8.36 11.48
CA ILE A 77 16.21 -7.18 12.33
C ILE A 77 16.75 -7.66 13.68
N GLU A 78 17.81 -7.02 14.18
CA GLU A 78 18.44 -7.31 15.47
C GLU A 78 18.52 -6.04 16.34
N GLU A 79 18.57 -6.20 17.66
CA GLU A 79 18.87 -5.10 18.57
C GLU A 79 20.38 -4.96 18.81
N SER A 80 20.86 -3.71 18.90
CA SER A 80 22.27 -3.38 19.16
C SER A 80 22.35 -2.18 20.10
N GLY A 81 22.12 -2.45 21.39
CA GLY A 81 21.96 -1.42 22.41
C GLY A 81 20.77 -0.53 22.10
N PHE A 82 20.98 0.79 22.06
CA PHE A 82 19.93 1.75 21.68
C PHE A 82 19.58 1.74 20.19
N SER A 83 20.38 1.08 19.34
CA SER A 83 20.17 0.99 17.90
C SER A 83 19.52 -0.33 17.47
N LYS A 84 19.00 -0.35 16.26
CA LYS A 84 18.47 -1.52 15.55
C LYS A 84 19.34 -1.78 14.33
N VAL A 85 19.54 -3.04 13.99
CA VAL A 85 20.38 -3.48 12.87
C VAL A 85 19.46 -4.18 11.88
N VAL A 86 19.31 -3.59 10.70
CA VAL A 86 18.39 -4.04 9.65
C VAL A 86 19.22 -4.72 8.57
N HIS A 87 18.97 -6.01 8.34
CA HIS A 87 19.69 -6.81 7.36
C HIS A 87 18.90 -6.87 6.06
N LEU A 88 19.56 -6.56 4.94
CA LEU A 88 18.98 -6.62 3.60
C LEU A 88 19.37 -7.93 2.88
N ALA A 89 18.54 -8.34 1.92
CA ALA A 89 18.73 -9.56 1.13
C ALA A 89 20.01 -9.55 0.25
N ASP A 90 20.57 -8.38 -0.04
CA ASP A 90 21.85 -8.20 -0.75
C ASP A 90 23.08 -8.31 0.18
N GLY A 91 22.87 -8.55 1.48
CA GLY A 91 23.90 -8.57 2.51
C GLY A 91 24.22 -7.19 3.11
N THR A 92 23.69 -6.09 2.57
CA THR A 92 23.84 -4.75 3.16
C THR A 92 23.21 -4.72 4.55
N THR A 93 23.83 -4.02 5.48
CA THR A 93 23.32 -3.84 6.85
C THR A 93 23.13 -2.36 7.17
N ILE A 94 21.95 -1.96 7.66
CA ILE A 94 21.64 -0.58 8.06
C ILE A 94 21.50 -0.52 9.58
N LYS A 95 22.31 0.30 10.26
CA LYS A 95 22.17 0.59 11.69
C LYS A 95 21.35 1.87 11.88
N THR A 96 20.34 1.82 12.75
CA THR A 96 19.44 2.97 12.99
C THR A 96 19.01 3.17 14.44
N LYS A 97 18.66 4.41 14.82
CA LYS A 97 18.11 4.72 16.15
C LYS A 97 16.61 4.41 16.19
N VAL A 98 15.86 4.77 15.14
CA VAL A 98 14.41 4.59 15.04
C VAL A 98 14.06 3.78 13.78
N LEU A 99 13.29 2.71 13.96
CA LEU A 99 12.82 1.85 12.88
C LEU A 99 11.29 1.93 12.78
N ILE A 100 10.75 2.19 11.59
CA ILE A 100 9.31 2.34 11.35
C ILE A 100 8.86 1.29 10.33
N GLY A 101 7.93 0.42 10.74
CA GLY A 101 7.34 -0.61 9.88
C GLY A 101 6.18 -0.07 9.05
N CYS A 102 6.35 -0.02 7.72
CA CYS A 102 5.34 0.31 6.72
C CYS A 102 5.30 -0.75 5.59
N ASP A 103 5.79 -1.95 5.89
CA ASP A 103 6.04 -3.08 5.00
C ASP A 103 4.86 -4.06 4.84
N GLY A 104 3.68 -3.67 5.34
CA GLY A 104 2.39 -4.27 4.99
C GLY A 104 2.06 -5.57 5.71
N VAL A 105 1.16 -6.37 5.12
CA VAL A 105 0.55 -7.55 5.77
C VAL A 105 1.56 -8.64 6.14
N ASN A 106 2.69 -8.71 5.44
CA ASN A 106 3.78 -9.67 5.68
C ASN A 106 4.99 -9.01 6.38
N SER A 107 4.75 -7.94 7.15
CA SER A 107 5.78 -7.09 7.75
C SER A 107 6.83 -7.89 8.53
N VAL A 108 8.11 -7.67 8.19
CA VAL A 108 9.26 -8.18 8.94
C VAL A 108 9.42 -7.42 10.25
N VAL A 109 9.13 -6.11 10.24
CA VAL A 109 9.17 -5.27 11.46
C VAL A 109 8.13 -5.74 12.49
N ALA A 110 6.91 -6.04 12.07
CA ALA A 110 5.86 -6.53 12.98
C ALA A 110 6.20 -7.92 13.54
N LYS A 111 6.77 -8.82 12.72
CA LYS A 111 7.24 -10.14 13.19
C LYS A 111 8.37 -10.02 14.21
N TRP A 112 9.34 -9.13 13.97
CA TRP A 112 10.41 -8.83 14.91
C TRP A 112 9.89 -8.25 16.24
N LEU A 113 8.86 -7.40 16.20
CA LEU A 113 8.14 -6.89 17.39
C LEU A 113 7.26 -7.94 18.09
N GLY A 114 7.24 -9.20 17.64
CA GLY A 114 6.44 -10.26 18.24
C GLY A 114 4.93 -10.16 18.00
N PHE A 115 4.49 -9.40 16.98
CA PHE A 115 3.08 -9.30 16.63
C PHE A 115 2.58 -10.61 16.00
N LYS A 116 1.30 -10.94 16.24
CA LYS A 116 0.66 -12.11 15.62
C LYS A 116 0.59 -11.94 14.11
N GLU A 117 0.79 -13.04 13.38
CA GLU A 117 0.65 -13.05 11.93
C GLU A 117 -0.79 -12.73 11.48
N ALA A 118 -0.91 -12.13 10.29
CA ALA A 118 -2.19 -11.78 9.72
C ALA A 118 -3.05 -13.04 9.50
N THR A 119 -4.20 -13.12 10.19
CA THR A 119 -5.11 -14.26 10.10
C THR A 119 -6.12 -14.07 8.96
N TYR A 120 -6.43 -15.15 8.25
CA TYR A 120 -7.45 -15.12 7.19
C TYR A 120 -8.84 -14.79 7.75
N THR A 121 -9.52 -13.81 7.17
CA THR A 121 -10.77 -13.25 7.73
C THR A 121 -12.06 -13.91 7.23
N GLY A 122 -11.97 -15.00 6.46
CA GLY A 122 -13.13 -15.62 5.80
C GLY A 122 -13.70 -14.81 4.62
N ARG A 123 -13.06 -13.68 4.26
CA ARG A 123 -13.53 -12.79 3.19
C ARG A 123 -12.72 -12.97 1.91
N TYR A 124 -13.42 -12.93 0.79
CA TYR A 124 -12.86 -12.90 -0.56
C TYR A 124 -13.16 -11.55 -1.19
N ALA A 125 -12.25 -11.06 -2.03
CA ALA A 125 -12.41 -9.81 -2.75
C ALA A 125 -11.85 -9.94 -4.17
N ILE A 126 -12.65 -9.56 -5.15
CA ILE A 126 -12.25 -9.34 -6.55
C ILE A 126 -12.47 -7.85 -6.82
N ARG A 127 -11.56 -7.22 -7.55
CA ARG A 127 -11.65 -5.81 -7.93
C ARG A 127 -10.96 -5.60 -9.27
N GLY A 128 -11.39 -4.59 -10.01
CA GLY A 128 -10.80 -4.23 -11.29
C GLY A 128 -11.17 -2.82 -11.69
N CYS A 129 -10.60 -2.38 -12.81
CA CYS A 129 -11.09 -1.24 -13.55
C CYS A 129 -11.68 -1.76 -14.86
N ALA A 130 -12.83 -1.23 -15.26
CA ALA A 130 -13.36 -1.36 -16.61
C ALA A 130 -13.06 -0.06 -17.35
N GLU A 131 -12.42 -0.16 -18.51
CA GLU A 131 -12.21 0.93 -19.46
C GLU A 131 -13.24 0.76 -20.59
N LEU A 132 -14.01 1.80 -20.89
CA LEU A 132 -15.06 1.79 -21.90
C LEU A 132 -14.65 2.60 -23.13
N GLU A 133 -14.98 2.10 -24.32
CA GLU A 133 -14.71 2.79 -25.60
C GLU A 133 -15.40 4.16 -25.68
N SER A 134 -16.62 4.25 -25.17
CA SER A 134 -17.46 5.43 -25.10
C SER A 134 -17.73 5.86 -23.65
N ASN A 135 -18.18 7.10 -23.46
CA ASN A 135 -18.42 7.65 -22.13
C ASN A 135 -19.51 6.85 -21.39
N HIS A 136 -19.24 6.51 -20.13
CA HIS A 136 -20.10 5.63 -19.35
C HIS A 136 -21.38 6.31 -18.84
N ASN A 137 -21.42 7.65 -18.83
CA ASN A 137 -22.53 8.52 -18.40
C ASN A 137 -23.09 8.30 -16.97
N PHE A 138 -22.54 7.38 -16.17
CA PHE A 138 -22.78 7.32 -14.72
C PHE A 138 -22.43 8.63 -14.00
N GLU A 139 -23.32 9.03 -13.09
CA GLU A 139 -23.06 10.06 -12.08
C GLU A 139 -21.82 9.71 -11.23
N PRO A 140 -21.05 10.70 -10.73
CA PRO A 140 -19.81 10.49 -9.95
C PRO A 140 -20.09 10.04 -8.50
N LEU A 141 -20.96 9.03 -8.35
CA LEU A 141 -21.43 8.46 -7.10
C LEU A 141 -20.95 7.02 -6.95
N LEU A 142 -20.68 6.60 -5.71
CA LEU A 142 -20.44 5.19 -5.40
C LEU A 142 -21.77 4.42 -5.53
N MET A 143 -21.85 3.56 -6.55
CA MET A 143 -22.89 2.54 -6.65
C MET A 143 -22.50 1.38 -5.72
N HIS A 144 -23.37 1.00 -4.79
CA HIS A 144 -23.11 -0.05 -3.80
C HIS A 144 -24.32 -0.97 -3.65
N PHE A 145 -24.08 -2.27 -3.85
CA PHE A 145 -25.05 -3.35 -3.74
C PHE A 145 -24.58 -4.32 -2.65
N PHE A 146 -25.48 -4.79 -1.79
CA PHE A 146 -25.13 -5.72 -0.72
C PHE A 146 -26.30 -6.65 -0.40
N GLY A 147 -26.00 -7.84 0.11
CA GLY A 147 -27.00 -8.82 0.54
C GLY A 147 -26.46 -10.23 0.54
N LYS A 148 -27.09 -11.15 1.28
CA LYS A 148 -26.78 -12.60 1.29
C LYS A 148 -25.29 -12.97 1.42
N GLY A 149 -24.48 -12.14 2.11
CA GLY A 149 -23.03 -12.36 2.26
C GLY A 149 -22.12 -11.65 1.23
N PHE A 150 -22.67 -11.09 0.14
CA PHE A 150 -21.90 -10.30 -0.82
C PHE A 150 -21.99 -8.79 -0.59
N ARG A 151 -20.97 -8.06 -1.04
CA ARG A 151 -21.05 -6.63 -1.35
C ARG A 151 -20.34 -6.36 -2.66
N ALA A 152 -21.00 -5.68 -3.59
CA ALA A 152 -20.45 -5.27 -4.88
C ALA A 152 -20.59 -3.76 -5.03
N GLY A 153 -19.72 -3.13 -5.81
CA GLY A 153 -19.87 -1.71 -6.09
C GLY A 153 -19.00 -1.23 -7.23
N ALA A 154 -19.32 -0.04 -7.70
CA ALA A 154 -18.69 0.60 -8.84
C ALA A 154 -18.56 2.11 -8.58
N VAL A 155 -17.43 2.68 -8.98
CA VAL A 155 -17.06 4.09 -8.78
C VAL A 155 -16.48 4.62 -10.10
N PRO A 156 -17.18 5.53 -10.79
CA PRO A 156 -16.61 6.36 -11.84
C PRO A 156 -15.33 7.06 -11.41
N CYS A 157 -14.28 6.92 -12.21
CA CYS A 157 -12.96 7.52 -11.95
C CYS A 157 -12.68 8.69 -12.91
N ASP A 158 -13.07 8.53 -14.17
CA ASP A 158 -13.21 9.54 -15.22
C ASP A 158 -14.32 9.10 -16.18
N GLU A 159 -14.58 9.87 -17.25
CA GLU A 159 -15.68 9.64 -18.22
C GLU A 159 -15.73 8.22 -18.83
N LYS A 160 -14.61 7.49 -18.85
CA LYS A 160 -14.48 6.18 -19.50
C LYS A 160 -14.08 5.05 -18.55
N THR A 161 -13.59 5.36 -17.35
CA THR A 161 -13.03 4.38 -16.42
C THR A 161 -13.87 4.20 -15.17
N VAL A 162 -14.28 2.97 -14.89
CA VAL A 162 -15.03 2.60 -13.68
C VAL A 162 -14.24 1.58 -12.87
N HIS A 163 -13.82 1.96 -11.65
CA HIS A 163 -13.30 0.99 -10.69
C HIS A 163 -14.47 0.23 -10.05
N TRP A 164 -14.40 -1.11 -10.04
CA TRP A 164 -15.42 -1.96 -9.46
C TRP A 164 -14.83 -2.95 -8.46
N PHE A 165 -15.67 -3.41 -7.53
CA PHE A 165 -15.33 -4.48 -6.59
C PHE A 165 -16.50 -5.44 -6.40
N PHE A 166 -16.16 -6.68 -6.07
CA PHE A 166 -17.05 -7.68 -5.51
C PHE A 166 -16.36 -8.31 -4.31
N THR A 167 -17.08 -8.44 -3.20
CA THR A 167 -16.60 -9.09 -1.99
C THR A 167 -17.60 -10.14 -1.55
N TRP A 168 -17.09 -11.27 -1.05
CA TRP A 168 -17.89 -12.36 -0.52
C TRP A 168 -17.43 -12.70 0.89
N THR A 169 -18.37 -12.77 1.81
CA THR A 169 -18.20 -13.36 3.14
C THR A 169 -19.21 -14.51 3.21
N PRO A 170 -18.77 -15.79 3.26
CA PRO A 170 -19.68 -16.91 3.42
C PRO A 170 -20.50 -16.74 4.71
N THR A 171 -21.81 -16.53 4.58
CA THR A 171 -22.73 -16.55 5.72
C THR A 171 -22.98 -17.99 6.13
N ILE A 172 -22.60 -18.33 7.36
CA ILE A 172 -23.16 -19.50 8.05
C ILE A 172 -24.68 -19.27 8.15
N GLN A 173 -25.49 -20.30 7.85
CA GLN A 173 -26.94 -20.15 7.69
C GLN A 173 -27.62 -19.60 8.95
N GLY A 174 -28.47 -18.58 8.78
CA GLY A 174 -29.37 -18.08 9.83
C GLY A 174 -29.64 -16.57 9.73
N GLU A 175 -30.85 -16.24 9.23
CA GLU A 175 -31.52 -14.93 9.30
C GLU A 175 -30.89 -13.71 8.56
N PHE A 176 -31.74 -12.91 7.93
CA PHE A 176 -31.99 -11.48 8.21
C PHE A 176 -32.92 -10.86 7.15
N PRO A 177 -33.73 -9.83 7.49
CA PRO A 177 -34.75 -9.28 6.60
C PRO A 177 -34.18 -8.35 5.52
N PHE A 178 -34.93 -8.19 4.43
CA PHE A 178 -34.59 -7.31 3.31
C PHE A 178 -34.81 -5.83 3.65
N VAL A 179 -33.82 -4.98 3.33
CA VAL A 179 -34.03 -3.54 3.14
C VAL A 179 -33.33 -3.12 1.85
N LEU A 180 -34.13 -2.79 0.84
CA LEU A 180 -33.66 -2.10 -0.37
C LEU A 180 -33.80 -0.59 -0.13
N SER A 181 -32.68 0.12 -0.02
CA SER A 181 -32.66 1.58 -0.05
C SER A 181 -32.14 2.05 -1.40
N TYR A 182 -33.05 2.42 -2.31
CA TYR A 182 -32.68 3.25 -3.45
C TYR A 182 -32.46 4.69 -2.96
N PRO A 183 -31.45 5.42 -3.46
CA PRO A 183 -31.46 6.87 -3.34
C PRO A 183 -32.69 7.42 -4.06
N LYS A 184 -33.34 8.42 -3.45
CA LYS A 184 -34.33 9.26 -4.12
C LYS A 184 -33.62 10.39 -4.87
#